data_AF-A0A351MM77-F1
#
_entry.id   AF-A0A351MM77-F1
#
_cell.length_a   1.000
_cell.length_b   1.000
_cell.length_c   1.000
_cell.angle_alpha   90.00
_cell.angle_beta   90.00
_cell.angle_gamma   90.00
#
_symmetry.space_group_name_H-M   'P 1'
#
loop_
_entity.id
_entity.type
_entity.pdbx_description
1 polymer ?
#
loop_
_entity_poly.entity_id
_entity_poly.type
_entity_poly.pdbx_seq_one_letter_code
_entity_poly.pdbx_strand_id
1 'polypeptide(L)'
;MLLTSLVLALGLQAAPTGGLDRSEVVFMYGADEATYRSYGASFRSWGDRARNDSAAALAEFAGWSLTPARANGMRYATGLAFRTAFAEMIDYDPNFLDSITRDLDGEPILVPWLWDHEHKGHGA
;
A
#
# COMPACT_ATOMS: atom_id res chain seq x y z
N MET A 1 -25.85 -39.76 45.22
CA MET A 1 -26.41 -38.49 44.71
C MET A 1 -25.35 -37.81 43.86
N LEU A 2 -25.38 -38.06 42.55
CA LEU A 2 -24.62 -37.30 41.56
C LEU A 2 -25.42 -36.04 41.21
N LEU A 3 -24.76 -34.92 40.96
CA LEU A 3 -24.89 -34.16 39.72
C LEU A 3 -23.83 -33.06 39.65
N THR A 4 -22.74 -33.35 38.96
CA THR A 4 -21.70 -32.43 38.51
C THR A 4 -22.30 -31.56 37.39
N SER A 5 -22.43 -30.25 37.61
CA SER A 5 -22.81 -29.32 36.54
C SER A 5 -21.55 -28.75 35.89
N LEU A 6 -21.14 -29.40 34.80
CA LEU A 6 -20.12 -28.91 33.88
C LEU A 6 -20.77 -27.82 33.03
N VAL A 7 -20.43 -26.54 33.28
CA VAL A 7 -20.84 -25.45 32.39
C VAL A 7 -19.92 -25.47 31.17
N LEU A 8 -20.42 -26.03 30.07
CA LEU A 8 -19.78 -25.97 28.77
C LEU A 8 -19.91 -24.53 28.24
N ALA A 9 -18.87 -23.72 28.41
CA ALA A 9 -18.77 -22.43 27.73
C ALA A 9 -18.50 -22.69 26.24
N LEU A 10 -19.57 -22.87 25.46
CA LEU A 10 -19.50 -22.76 24.01
C LEU A 10 -19.11 -21.32 23.69
N GLY A 11 -17.84 -21.12 23.37
CA GLY A 11 -17.37 -19.87 22.77
C GLY A 11 -18.19 -19.63 21.50
N LEU A 12 -19.01 -18.60 21.51
CA LEU A 12 -19.56 -18.02 20.29
C LEU A 12 -18.36 -17.55 19.47
N GLN A 13 -17.87 -18.39 18.57
CA GLN A 13 -17.03 -17.94 17.48
C GLN A 13 -17.93 -17.06 16.62
N ALA A 14 -17.75 -15.74 16.69
CA ALA A 14 -18.42 -14.83 15.77
C ALA A 14 -18.13 -15.31 14.35
N ALA A 15 -19.18 -15.64 13.60
CA ALA A 15 -19.04 -15.99 12.19
C ALA A 15 -18.32 -14.84 11.48
N PRO A 16 -17.39 -15.11 10.55
CA PRO A 16 -16.81 -14.05 9.73
C PRO A 16 -17.98 -13.36 9.03
N THR A 17 -18.25 -12.12 9.43
CA THR A 17 -19.25 -11.30 8.77
C THR A 17 -18.75 -11.15 7.34
N GLY A 18 -19.42 -11.79 6.38
CA GLY A 18 -19.18 -11.66 4.95
C GLY A 18 -19.51 -10.26 4.42
N GLY A 19 -19.05 -9.23 5.11
CA GLY A 19 -18.88 -7.89 4.55
C GLY A 19 -17.64 -7.92 3.68
N LEU A 20 -17.65 -7.09 2.63
CA LEU A 20 -16.45 -6.82 1.84
C LEU A 20 -15.28 -6.58 2.80
N ASP A 21 -14.16 -7.28 2.59
CA ASP A 21 -12.92 -6.91 3.26
C ASP A 21 -12.71 -5.42 3.00
N ARG A 22 -12.42 -4.65 4.05
CA ARG A 22 -12.15 -3.22 3.90
C ARG A 22 -11.09 -3.07 2.81
N SER A 23 -11.34 -2.19 1.84
CA SER A 23 -10.30 -1.84 0.87
C SER A 23 -9.03 -1.51 1.63
N GLU A 24 -7.91 -2.09 1.22
CA GLU A 24 -6.62 -1.83 1.83
C GLU A 24 -6.37 -0.31 1.80
N VAL A 25 -6.10 0.27 2.97
CA VAL A 25 -5.77 1.69 3.07
C VAL A 25 -4.25 1.80 2.97
N VAL A 26 -3.79 2.15 1.77
CA VAL A 26 -2.38 2.18 1.41
C VAL A 26 -1.79 3.57 1.69
N PHE A 27 -0.72 3.60 2.47
CA PHE A 27 0.09 4.80 2.66
C PHE A 27 1.30 4.77 1.72
N MET A 28 1.46 5.84 0.95
CA MET A 28 2.59 6.03 0.05
C MET A 28 3.83 6.51 0.82
N TYR A 29 3.71 7.51 1.70
CA TYR A 29 4.80 8.01 2.58
C TYR A 29 4.60 7.74 4.08
N GLY A 30 5.71 7.70 4.83
CA GLY A 30 5.67 7.36 6.25
C GLY A 30 4.93 8.42 7.04
N ALA A 31 4.14 8.00 8.01
CA ALA A 31 3.40 8.87 8.92
C ALA A 31 3.55 8.40 10.36
N ASP A 32 3.14 9.25 11.30
CA ASP A 32 3.07 8.86 12.71
C ASP A 32 1.94 7.85 12.97
N GLU A 33 2.00 7.23 14.15
CA GLU A 33 1.07 6.19 14.55
C GLU A 33 -0.37 6.69 14.69
N ALA A 34 -0.56 7.96 15.09
CA ALA A 34 -1.88 8.56 15.23
C ALA A 34 -2.58 8.68 13.87
N THR A 35 -1.82 9.08 12.85
CA THR A 35 -2.27 9.16 11.47
C THR A 35 -2.64 7.78 10.92
N TYR A 36 -1.80 6.76 11.12
CA TYR A 36 -2.14 5.41 10.67
C TYR A 36 -3.44 4.89 11.29
N ARG A 37 -3.65 5.13 12.59
CA ARG A 37 -4.88 4.74 13.28
C ARG A 37 -6.11 5.47 12.77
N SER A 38 -6.03 6.77 12.53
CA SER A 38 -7.21 7.56 12.11
C SER A 38 -7.74 7.13 10.74
N TYR A 39 -6.85 6.70 9.86
CA TYR A 39 -7.22 6.23 8.50
C TYR A 39 -7.44 4.72 8.42
N GLY A 40 -7.16 3.95 9.47
CA GLY A 40 -7.23 2.49 9.43
C GLY A 40 -6.23 1.90 8.43
N ALA A 41 -5.00 2.43 8.42
CA ALA A 41 -3.96 2.02 7.49
C ALA A 41 -3.67 0.52 7.59
N SER A 42 -3.52 -0.14 6.45
CA SER A 42 -3.29 -1.59 6.37
C SER A 42 -2.02 -1.95 5.60
N PHE A 43 -1.51 -1.05 4.75
CA PHE A 43 -0.37 -1.30 3.89
C PHE A 43 0.55 -0.08 3.72
N ARG A 44 1.86 -0.30 3.69
CA ARG A 44 2.89 0.68 3.31
C ARG A 44 3.51 0.30 1.96
N SER A 45 3.26 1.10 0.92
CA SER A 45 3.59 0.76 -0.48
C SER A 45 4.93 1.33 -0.96
N TRP A 46 5.30 2.53 -0.53
CA TRP A 46 6.55 3.18 -0.93
C TRP A 46 7.39 3.45 0.31
N GLY A 47 7.69 2.37 1.03
CA GLY A 47 8.25 2.38 2.38
C GLY A 47 9.61 3.08 2.55
N ASP A 48 10.08 3.89 1.61
CA ASP A 48 11.40 4.50 1.60
C ASP A 48 12.50 3.44 1.82
N ARG A 49 13.73 3.91 1.96
CA ARG A 49 14.86 3.12 2.40
C ARG A 49 15.75 3.97 3.30
N ALA A 50 16.60 3.32 4.08
CA ALA A 50 17.67 4.04 4.75
C ALA A 50 18.52 4.82 3.73
N ARG A 51 18.95 6.02 4.13
CA ARG A 51 19.75 6.92 3.29
C ARG A 51 21.04 6.25 2.79
N ASN A 52 21.63 5.38 3.62
CA ASN A 52 22.79 4.55 3.32
C ASN A 52 22.82 3.34 4.26
N ASP A 53 23.83 2.49 4.10
CA ASP A 53 23.97 1.22 4.83
C ASP A 53 24.64 1.36 6.20
N SER A 54 24.87 2.59 6.68
CA SER A 54 25.41 2.77 8.03
C SER A 54 24.40 2.29 9.08
N ALA A 55 24.90 1.71 10.17
CA ALA A 55 24.06 1.24 11.27
C ALA A 55 23.16 2.34 11.84
N ALA A 56 23.65 3.58 11.90
CA ALA A 56 22.86 4.72 12.36
C ALA A 56 21.67 5.03 11.42
N ALA A 57 21.91 5.07 10.11
CA ALA A 57 20.85 5.33 9.13
C ALA A 57 19.80 4.21 9.09
N LEU A 58 20.23 2.96 9.27
CA LEU A 58 19.32 1.81 9.38
C LEU A 58 18.47 1.87 10.66
N ALA A 59 19.07 2.21 11.80
CA ALA A 59 18.37 2.35 13.07
C ALA A 59 17.35 3.51 13.04
N GLU A 60 17.75 4.65 12.49
CA GLU A 60 16.86 5.79 12.27
C GLU A 60 15.66 5.38 11.41
N PHE A 61 15.91 4.80 10.23
CA PHE A 61 14.86 4.32 9.32
C PHE A 61 13.90 3.31 9.98
N ALA A 62 14.44 2.36 10.74
CA ALA A 62 13.63 1.40 11.46
C ALA A 62 12.76 2.05 12.55
N GLY A 63 13.29 3.08 13.22
CA GLY A 63 12.59 3.83 14.25
C GLY A 63 11.39 4.60 13.70
N TRP A 64 11.59 5.40 12.66
CA TRP A 64 10.51 6.26 12.16
C TRP A 64 9.58 5.59 11.15
N SER A 65 10.04 4.62 10.36
CA SER A 65 9.22 4.00 9.30
C SER A 65 8.66 2.63 9.69
N LEU A 66 9.54 1.70 10.12
CA LEU A 66 9.14 0.30 10.36
C LEU A 66 8.38 0.11 11.68
N THR A 67 8.83 0.77 12.74
CA THR A 67 8.27 0.58 14.09
C THR A 67 6.79 0.99 14.14
N PRO A 68 6.38 2.19 13.67
CA PRO A 68 4.97 2.59 13.71
C PRO A 68 4.09 1.72 12.80
N ALA A 69 4.59 1.32 11.62
CA ALA A 69 3.84 0.45 10.72
C ALA A 69 3.59 -0.94 11.34
N ARG A 70 4.61 -1.54 11.97
CA ARG A 70 4.49 -2.84 12.66
C ARG A 70 3.57 -2.76 13.88
N ALA A 71 3.63 -1.67 14.64
CA ALA A 71 2.76 -1.45 15.79
C ALA A 71 1.26 -1.43 15.40
N ASN A 72 0.96 -1.03 14.15
CA ASN A 72 -0.40 -1.02 13.59
C ASN A 72 -0.75 -2.29 12.80
N GLY A 73 0.09 -3.33 12.82
CA GLY A 73 -0.17 -4.57 12.08
C GLY A 73 -0.14 -4.40 10.55
N MET A 74 0.47 -3.32 10.05
CA MET A 74 0.50 -3.02 8.62
C MET A 74 1.46 -3.96 7.88
N ARG A 75 1.08 -4.33 6.66
CA ARG A 75 1.99 -4.95 5.69
C ARG A 75 2.94 -3.90 5.14
N TYR A 76 4.18 -4.29 4.85
CA TYR A 76 5.23 -3.35 4.46
C TYR A 76 5.97 -3.82 3.22
N ALA A 77 6.01 -2.96 2.19
CA ALA A 77 6.86 -3.11 1.02
C ALA A 77 7.73 -1.85 0.85
N THR A 78 9.05 -2.05 0.70
CA THR A 78 10.04 -0.97 0.48
C THR A 78 10.01 -0.40 -0.95
N GLY A 79 8.93 -0.64 -1.70
CA GLY A 79 8.83 -0.28 -3.11
C GLY A 79 7.89 -1.20 -3.86
N LEU A 80 6.60 -0.87 -3.84
CA LEU A 80 5.62 -1.43 -4.74
C LEU A 80 5.45 -0.42 -5.88
N ALA A 81 6.41 -0.45 -6.81
CA ALA A 81 6.26 0.28 -8.07
C ALA A 81 5.27 -0.52 -8.92
N PHE A 82 4.11 0.07 -9.23
CA PHE A 82 3.29 -0.42 -10.31
C PHE A 82 4.03 -0.07 -11.60
N ARG A 83 4.91 -0.98 -12.01
CA ARG A 83 5.93 -0.72 -13.04
C ARG A 83 5.35 -0.27 -14.39
N THR A 84 4.03 -0.39 -14.54
CA THR A 84 3.20 0.26 -15.53
C THR A 84 1.78 0.39 -14.95
N ALA A 85 1.54 1.32 -14.02
CA ALA A 85 0.23 1.52 -13.38
C ALA A 85 -0.95 1.68 -14.38
N PHE A 86 -0.64 1.91 -15.66
CA PHE A 86 -1.56 2.11 -16.78
C PHE A 86 -1.50 1.02 -17.87
N ALA A 87 -0.63 0.00 -17.79
CA ALA A 87 -0.50 -0.99 -18.88
C ALA A 87 -1.82 -1.70 -19.20
N GLU A 88 -2.53 -2.13 -18.15
CA GLU A 88 -3.85 -2.75 -18.32
C GLU A 88 -4.90 -1.77 -18.87
N MET A 89 -4.74 -0.47 -18.63
CA MET A 89 -5.66 0.54 -19.14
C MET A 89 -5.45 0.78 -20.65
N ILE A 90 -4.20 0.86 -21.10
CA ILE A 90 -3.84 0.93 -22.54
C ILE A 90 -4.35 -0.30 -23.30
N ASP A 91 -4.33 -1.47 -22.65
CA ASP A 91 -4.77 -2.72 -23.29
C ASP A 91 -6.30 -2.87 -23.32
N TYR A 92 -7.01 -2.27 -22.37
CA TYR A 92 -8.46 -2.40 -22.21
C TYR A 92 -9.27 -1.34 -22.94
N ASP A 93 -8.79 -0.08 -22.99
CA ASP A 93 -9.48 1.04 -23.61
C ASP A 93 -8.70 1.57 -24.82
N PRO A 94 -9.22 1.42 -26.06
CA PRO A 94 -8.53 1.92 -27.25
C PRO A 94 -8.37 3.44 -27.30
N ASN A 95 -9.12 4.19 -26.48
CA ASN A 95 -9.06 5.65 -26.41
C ASN A 95 -8.31 6.15 -25.16
N PHE A 96 -7.64 5.27 -24.40
CA PHE A 96 -6.96 5.66 -23.16
C PHE A 96 -5.98 6.83 -23.37
N LEU A 97 -5.31 6.89 -24.51
CA LEU A 97 -4.35 7.95 -24.86
C LEU A 97 -5.00 9.33 -25.09
N ASP A 98 -6.32 9.42 -25.19
CA ASP A 98 -7.03 10.70 -25.22
C ASP A 98 -7.17 11.31 -23.82
N SER A 99 -6.99 10.50 -22.77
CA SER A 99 -7.10 10.93 -21.37
C SER A 99 -5.78 11.42 -20.77
N ILE A 100 -4.65 11.26 -21.48
CA ILE A 100 -3.33 11.65 -20.97
C ILE A 100 -3.19 13.18 -20.94
N THR A 101 -2.48 13.67 -19.95
CA THR A 101 -2.15 15.10 -19.86
C THR A 101 -1.14 15.46 -20.93
N ARG A 102 -1.38 16.56 -21.64
CA ARG A 102 -0.52 17.08 -22.72
C ARG A 102 0.04 18.44 -22.37
N ASP A 103 1.21 18.75 -22.92
CA ASP A 103 1.79 20.08 -22.85
C ASP A 103 1.11 21.07 -23.82
N LEU A 104 1.68 22.27 -23.95
CA LEU A 104 1.15 23.32 -24.84
C LEU A 104 1.31 23.01 -26.33
N ASP A 105 2.22 22.09 -26.68
CA ASP A 105 2.44 21.63 -28.05
C ASP A 105 1.57 20.41 -28.38
N GLY A 106 0.85 19.88 -27.39
CA GLY A 106 -0.04 18.73 -27.52
C GLY A 106 0.67 17.39 -27.30
N GLU A 107 1.93 17.40 -26.88
CA GLU A 107 2.71 16.19 -26.62
C GLU A 107 2.42 15.65 -25.22
N PRO A 108 2.44 14.32 -25.00
CA PRO A 108 2.26 13.73 -23.68
C PRO A 108 3.29 14.26 -22.68
N ILE A 109 2.84 14.69 -21.50
CA ILE A 109 3.75 15.01 -20.40
C ILE A 109 4.22 13.71 -19.77
N LEU A 110 5.50 13.41 -19.91
CA LEU A 110 6.13 12.23 -19.31
C LEU A 110 6.64 12.52 -17.90
N VAL A 111 6.57 11.52 -17.02
CA VAL A 111 7.14 11.59 -15.67
C VAL A 111 8.65 11.34 -15.74
N PRO A 112 9.51 12.36 -15.50
CA PRO A 112 10.93 12.27 -15.84
C PRO A 112 11.73 11.31 -14.95
N TRP A 113 11.22 10.94 -13.78
CA TRP A 113 11.86 9.98 -12.87
C TRP A 113 11.34 8.53 -13.02
N LEU A 114 10.36 8.29 -13.88
CA LEU A 114 9.84 6.96 -14.23
C LEU A 114 10.18 6.59 -15.68
N TRP A 115 11.36 7.00 -16.14
CA TRP A 115 11.83 6.82 -17.51
C TRP A 115 11.89 5.35 -17.97
N ASP A 116 11.94 4.37 -17.06
CA ASP A 116 11.91 2.93 -17.36
C ASP A 116 10.51 2.31 -17.31
N HIS A 117 9.48 3.11 -17.05
CA HIS A 117 8.08 2.67 -16.99
C HIS A 117 7.42 2.95 -18.34
N GLU A 118 7.58 2.01 -19.27
CA GLU A 118 7.01 2.09 -20.62
C GLU A 118 6.11 0.88 -20.88
N HIS A 119 4.96 1.11 -21.54
CA HIS A 119 4.11 0.05 -22.10
C HIS A 119 3.77 0.39 -23.55
N LYS A 120 4.12 -0.51 -24.49
CA LYS A 120 3.84 -0.35 -25.94
C LYS A 120 4.35 0.98 -26.55
N GLY A 121 5.51 1.49 -26.15
CA GLY A 121 6.01 2.77 -26.67
C GLY A 121 5.53 4.00 -25.89
N HIS A 122 4.67 3.83 -24.89
CA HIS A 122 4.12 4.94 -24.09
C HIS A 122 4.71 4.93 -22.68
N GLY A 123 5.40 6.02 -22.33
CA GLY A 123 5.96 6.23 -20.99
C GLY A 123 4.89 6.60 -19.94
N ALA A 124 5.29 6.49 -18.68
CA ALA A 124 4.51 6.90 -17.51
C ALA A 124 4.33 8.41 -17.38
#